data_AF-A0A970CB28-F1
#
_entry.id   AF-A0A970CB28-F1
#
_cell.length_a   1.000
_cell.length_b   1.000
_cell.length_c   1.000
_cell.angle_alpha   90.00
_cell.angle_beta   90.00
_cell.angle_gamma   90.00
#
_symmetry.space_group_name_H-M   'P 1'
#
loop_
_entity.id
_entity.type
_entity.pdbx_description
1 polymer ?
#
loop_
_entity_poly.entity_id
_entity_poly.type
_entity_poly.pdbx_seq_one_letter_code
_entity_poly.pdbx_strand_id
1 'polypeptide(L)'
;MDYRKDYIMRMIHMVGDLMRRLFERMDDQERRRLLSQACLEHCGMSLSAGETLETESLLEMLAPIPRLMMSELLFAKAETCELPVGDGDLLRRKALNLLASLYDQPQLCDLRTQRLIDLKAGLLPALTAPELMDCARFFAQAERYDEMEDALYQALERETGAERERDRARAAALLRAAARASEHTLALCRMTSRELRESARELEGEAADNTHEQE
;
A
#
# COMPACT_ATOMS: atom_id res chain seq x y z
N MET A 1 -5.09 27.19 18.22
CA MET A 1 -3.62 27.31 18.18
C MET A 1 -3.08 26.44 17.04
N ASP A 2 -3.33 26.82 15.77
CA ASP A 2 -2.92 26.00 14.60
C ASP A 2 -2.05 26.72 13.57
N TYR A 3 -1.77 28.02 13.76
CA TYR A 3 -1.00 28.81 12.82
C TYR A 3 0.40 28.24 12.51
N ARG A 4 1.03 27.57 13.49
CA ARG A 4 2.36 26.98 13.32
C ARG A 4 2.31 25.69 12.49
N LYS A 5 1.27 24.87 12.67
CA LYS A 5 1.06 23.62 11.93
C LYS A 5 0.66 23.92 10.47
N ASP A 6 -0.21 24.91 10.26
CA ASP A 6 -0.58 25.40 8.93
C ASP A 6 0.58 26.06 8.18
N TYR A 7 1.51 26.69 8.90
CA TYR A 7 2.70 27.28 8.31
C TYR A 7 3.68 26.20 7.85
N ILE A 8 3.91 25.16 8.68
CA ILE A 8 4.77 24.03 8.33
C ILE A 8 4.18 23.24 7.16
N MET A 9 2.87 22.94 7.16
CA MET A 9 2.18 22.27 6.06
C MET A 9 2.26 23.08 4.75
N ARG A 10 2.06 24.40 4.80
CA ARG A 10 2.20 25.28 3.61
C ARG A 10 3.63 25.34 3.10
N MET A 11 4.62 25.35 3.98
CA MET A 11 6.02 25.28 3.59
C MET A 11 6.37 23.94 2.92
N ILE A 12 5.91 22.82 3.49
CA ILE A 12 6.13 21.49 2.90
C ILE A 12 5.48 21.42 1.51
N HIS A 13 4.25 21.93 1.36
CA HIS A 13 3.58 22.02 0.06
C HIS A 13 4.34 22.91 -0.94
N MET A 14 4.78 24.11 -0.55
CA MET A 14 5.54 25.00 -1.44
C MET A 14 6.88 24.40 -1.88
N VAL A 15 7.58 23.71 -0.97
CA VAL A 15 8.83 23.03 -1.27
C VAL A 15 8.58 21.83 -2.18
N GLY A 16 7.51 21.07 -1.93
CA GLY A 16 7.07 19.99 -2.81
C GLY A 16 6.72 20.49 -4.22
N ASP A 17 6.01 21.60 -4.33
CA ASP A 17 5.66 22.23 -5.61
C ASP A 17 6.90 22.79 -6.34
N LEU A 18 7.85 23.37 -5.61
CA LEU A 18 9.11 23.83 -6.18
C LEU A 18 9.95 22.66 -6.70
N MET A 19 10.07 21.58 -5.92
CA MET A 19 10.77 20.37 -6.35
C MET A 19 10.11 19.75 -7.56
N ARG A 20 8.77 19.63 -7.57
CA ARG A 20 8.01 19.15 -8.73
C ARG A 20 8.27 20.00 -9.98
N ARG A 21 8.25 21.34 -9.87
CA ARG A 21 8.58 22.26 -10.99
C ARG A 21 10.03 22.18 -11.46
N LEU A 22 10.98 21.94 -10.56
CA LEU A 22 12.38 21.71 -10.92
C LEU A 22 12.53 20.39 -11.69
N PHE A 23 11.86 19.33 -11.24
CA PHE A 23 11.82 18.04 -11.92
C PHE A 23 11.12 18.13 -13.30
N GLU A 24 10.08 18.95 -13.45
CA GLU A 24 9.43 19.25 -14.74
C GLU A 24 10.35 19.95 -15.73
N ARG A 25 11.37 20.67 -15.26
CA ARG A 25 12.37 21.36 -16.11
C ARG A 25 13.62 20.54 -16.41
N MET A 26 13.83 19.43 -15.70
CA MET A 26 14.94 18.52 -15.97
C MET A 26 14.66 17.71 -17.24
N ASP A 27 15.71 17.40 -17.99
CA ASP A 27 15.58 16.45 -19.09
C ASP A 27 15.33 15.04 -18.54
N ASP A 28 14.62 14.21 -19.30
CA ASP A 28 14.25 12.85 -18.89
C ASP A 28 15.49 11.99 -18.62
N GLN A 29 16.55 12.21 -19.40
CA GLN A 29 17.84 11.55 -19.22
C GLN A 29 18.48 11.87 -17.86
N GLU A 30 18.37 13.12 -17.39
CA GLU A 30 18.92 13.52 -16.08
C GLU A 30 18.11 12.91 -14.94
N ARG A 31 16.78 12.90 -15.05
CA ARG A 31 15.91 12.23 -14.07
C ARG A 31 16.25 10.75 -13.93
N ARG A 32 16.36 10.03 -15.06
CA ARG A 32 16.76 8.61 -15.07
C ARG A 32 18.12 8.37 -14.44
N ARG A 33 19.08 9.27 -14.69
CA ARG A 33 20.42 9.18 -14.11
C ARG A 33 20.39 9.33 -12.59
N LEU A 34 19.66 10.31 -12.06
CA LEU A 34 19.51 10.50 -10.62
C LEU A 34 18.86 9.29 -9.94
N LEU A 35 17.76 8.78 -10.50
CA LEU A 35 17.08 7.61 -9.96
C LEU A 35 17.98 6.37 -9.99
N SER A 36 18.74 6.18 -11.08
CA SER A 36 19.69 5.07 -11.20
C SER A 36 20.81 5.15 -10.18
N GLN A 37 21.35 6.34 -9.92
CA GLN A 37 22.38 6.56 -8.91
C GLN A 37 21.83 6.31 -7.50
N ALA A 38 20.65 6.84 -7.17
CA ALA A 38 20.00 6.62 -5.88
C ALA A 38 19.68 5.14 -5.64
N CYS A 39 19.26 4.41 -6.68
CA CYS A 39 19.01 2.98 -6.58
C CYS A 39 20.29 2.19 -6.27
N LEU A 40 21.39 2.52 -6.94
CA LEU A 40 22.67 1.87 -6.65
C LEU A 40 23.14 2.16 -5.22
N GLU A 41 23.00 3.39 -4.76
CA GLU A 41 23.43 3.83 -3.43
C GLU A 41 22.59 3.22 -2.30
N HIS A 42 21.26 3.19 -2.45
CA HIS A 42 20.35 2.80 -1.37
C HIS A 42 19.86 1.36 -1.44
N CYS A 43 19.86 0.76 -2.63
CA CYS A 43 19.39 -0.61 -2.85
C CYS A 43 20.52 -1.58 -3.19
N GLY A 44 21.73 -1.08 -3.49
CA GLY A 44 22.87 -1.92 -3.89
C GLY A 44 22.70 -2.59 -5.25
N MET A 45 21.75 -2.13 -6.08
CA MET A 45 21.46 -2.69 -7.40
C MET A 45 21.07 -1.61 -8.40
N SER A 46 21.12 -1.94 -9.70
CA SER A 46 20.67 -1.01 -10.73
C SER A 46 19.15 -0.86 -10.73
N LEU A 47 18.67 0.34 -11.09
CA LEU A 47 17.23 0.57 -11.27
C LEU A 47 16.63 -0.35 -12.33
N SER A 48 17.38 -0.65 -13.40
CA SER A 48 16.96 -1.62 -14.42
C SER A 48 16.74 -3.03 -13.86
N ALA A 49 17.51 -3.46 -12.86
CA ALA A 49 17.28 -4.74 -12.20
C ALA A 49 15.98 -4.70 -11.38
N GLY A 50 15.73 -3.59 -10.66
CA GLY A 50 14.47 -3.38 -9.96
C GLY A 50 13.24 -3.38 -10.88
N GLU A 51 13.39 -2.89 -12.11
CA GLU A 51 12.32 -2.88 -13.11
C GLU A 51 12.04 -4.27 -13.68
N THR A 52 13.08 -5.06 -13.93
CA THR A 52 13.00 -6.32 -14.70
C THR A 52 12.83 -7.56 -13.84
N LEU A 53 13.38 -7.58 -12.62
CA LEU A 53 13.23 -8.71 -11.70
C LEU A 53 11.79 -8.83 -11.21
N GLU A 54 11.33 -10.06 -11.01
CA GLU A 54 10.04 -10.33 -10.40
C GLU A 54 9.98 -9.78 -8.97
N THR A 55 8.77 -9.42 -8.54
CA THR A 55 8.57 -8.79 -7.24
C THR A 55 9.06 -9.71 -6.12
N GLU A 56 8.79 -11.00 -6.22
CA GLU A 56 9.20 -12.03 -5.27
C GLU A 56 10.72 -12.09 -5.12
N SER A 57 11.46 -12.03 -6.23
CA SER A 57 12.93 -11.99 -6.21
C SER A 57 13.45 -10.75 -5.48
N LEU A 58 12.80 -9.59 -5.69
CA LEU A 58 13.16 -8.37 -4.97
C LEU A 58 12.85 -8.48 -3.47
N LEU A 59 11.75 -9.14 -3.08
CA LEU A 59 11.40 -9.37 -1.68
C LEU A 59 12.42 -10.25 -0.97
N GLU A 60 12.95 -11.28 -1.65
CA GLU A 60 13.97 -12.18 -1.12
C GLU A 60 15.34 -11.49 -0.98
N MET A 61 15.70 -10.63 -1.92
CA MET A 61 17.01 -9.98 -1.97
C MET A 61 17.11 -8.72 -1.11
N LEU A 62 16.02 -7.94 -1.04
CA LEU A 62 16.04 -6.62 -0.41
C LEU A 62 15.60 -6.69 1.04
N ALA A 63 16.51 -6.28 1.93
CA ALA A 63 16.19 -5.96 3.31
C ALA A 63 15.15 -4.81 3.39
N PRO A 64 14.48 -4.60 4.54
CA PRO A 64 13.31 -3.71 4.61
C PRO A 64 13.57 -2.26 4.15
N ILE A 65 14.69 -1.64 4.53
CA ILE A 65 15.01 -0.27 4.12
C ILE A 65 15.31 -0.18 2.61
N PRO A 66 16.22 -0.99 2.03
CA PRO A 66 16.39 -1.09 0.58
C PRO A 66 15.09 -1.36 -0.19
N ARG A 67 14.19 -2.17 0.38
CA ARG A 67 12.89 -2.49 -0.22
C ARG A 67 11.97 -1.27 -0.27
N LEU A 68 11.89 -0.50 0.82
CA LEU A 68 11.20 0.78 0.84
C LEU A 68 11.79 1.74 -0.21
N MET A 69 13.11 1.85 -0.27
CA MET A 69 13.78 2.74 -1.22
C MET A 69 13.50 2.32 -2.67
N MET A 70 13.55 1.03 -2.97
CA MET A 70 13.18 0.50 -4.29
C MET A 70 11.74 0.85 -4.65
N SER A 71 10.79 0.67 -3.72
CA SER A 71 9.39 1.08 -3.93
C SER A 71 9.27 2.56 -4.29
N GLU A 72 9.90 3.46 -3.52
CA GLU A 72 9.84 4.90 -3.78
C GLU A 72 10.50 5.29 -5.12
N LEU A 73 11.59 4.64 -5.49
CA LEU A 73 12.30 4.91 -6.74
C LEU A 73 11.51 4.43 -7.97
N LEU A 74 10.89 3.25 -7.90
CA LEU A 74 10.02 2.74 -8.95
C LEU A 74 8.77 3.62 -9.11
N PHE A 75 8.18 4.06 -8.00
CA PHE A 75 7.08 5.02 -8.02
C PHE A 75 7.52 6.37 -8.62
N ALA A 76 8.63 6.94 -8.17
CA ALA A 76 9.15 8.20 -8.70
C ALA A 76 9.44 8.10 -10.21
N LYS A 77 9.98 6.97 -10.68
CA LYS A 77 10.16 6.71 -12.11
C LYS A 77 8.82 6.72 -12.85
N ALA A 78 7.82 6.02 -12.33
CA ALA A 78 6.49 5.94 -12.94
C ALA A 78 5.81 7.32 -13.08
N GLU A 79 6.05 8.22 -12.12
CA GLU A 79 5.41 9.54 -12.10
C GLU A 79 6.20 10.62 -12.87
N THR A 80 7.51 10.46 -13.01
CA THR A 80 8.37 11.55 -13.51
C THR A 80 9.07 11.25 -14.82
N CYS A 81 9.17 9.99 -15.24
CA CYS A 81 9.83 9.62 -16.49
C CYS A 81 8.84 9.34 -17.61
N GLU A 82 9.27 9.59 -18.85
CA GLU A 82 8.53 9.16 -20.03
C GLU A 82 8.64 7.64 -20.18
N LEU A 83 7.50 6.95 -20.14
CA LEU A 83 7.42 5.50 -20.19
C LEU A 83 6.53 5.03 -21.35
N PRO A 84 6.81 3.85 -21.93
CA PRO A 84 5.87 3.18 -22.81
C PRO A 84 4.50 2.99 -22.14
N VAL A 85 3.45 2.91 -22.96
CA VAL A 85 2.07 2.73 -22.48
C VAL A 85 1.97 1.42 -21.69
N GLY A 86 1.49 1.49 -20.46
CA GLY A 86 1.33 0.35 -19.55
C GLY A 86 2.51 0.13 -18.59
N ASP A 87 3.72 0.55 -18.94
CA ASP A 87 4.91 0.36 -18.09
C ASP A 87 4.79 1.14 -16.78
N GLY A 88 4.15 2.32 -16.80
CA GLY A 88 3.89 3.11 -15.60
C GLY A 88 3.05 2.33 -14.58
N ASP A 89 2.02 1.60 -15.02
CA ASP A 89 1.15 0.80 -14.12
C ASP A 89 1.90 -0.40 -13.56
N LEU A 90 2.74 -1.05 -14.37
CA LEU A 90 3.60 -2.16 -13.93
C LEU A 90 4.57 -1.69 -12.82
N LEU A 91 5.21 -0.54 -13.01
CA LEU A 91 6.11 0.04 -12.00
C LEU A 91 5.36 0.45 -10.73
N ARG A 92 4.19 1.09 -10.85
CA ARG A 92 3.35 1.45 -9.70
C ARG A 92 2.88 0.23 -8.92
N ARG A 93 2.47 -0.84 -9.62
CA ARG A 93 2.04 -2.10 -9.00
C ARG A 93 3.20 -2.79 -8.28
N LYS A 94 4.38 -2.83 -8.89
CA LYS A 94 5.60 -3.34 -8.24
C LYS A 94 5.96 -2.53 -6.99
N ALA A 95 5.89 -1.19 -7.07
CA ALA A 95 6.08 -0.32 -5.91
C ALA A 95 5.06 -0.62 -4.80
N LEU A 96 3.77 -0.75 -5.14
CA LEU A 96 2.72 -1.12 -4.20
C LEU A 96 3.02 -2.44 -3.49
N ASN A 97 3.40 -3.49 -4.23
CA ASN A 97 3.68 -4.81 -3.65
C ASN A 97 4.92 -4.79 -2.74
N LEU A 98 5.98 -4.10 -3.15
CA LEU A 98 7.17 -3.91 -2.31
C LEU A 98 6.81 -3.16 -1.02
N LEU A 99 5.99 -2.12 -1.11
CA LEU A 99 5.56 -1.34 0.05
C LEU A 99 4.66 -2.15 0.99
N ALA A 100 3.63 -2.81 0.46
CA ALA A 100 2.69 -3.63 1.23
C ALA A 100 3.39 -4.78 1.97
N SER A 101 4.48 -5.32 1.41
CA SER A 101 5.27 -6.36 2.06
C SER A 101 5.98 -5.93 3.36
N LEU A 102 6.05 -4.63 3.64
CA LEU A 102 6.69 -4.07 4.84
C LEU A 102 5.75 -4.04 6.06
N TYR A 103 4.66 -4.80 6.04
CA TYR A 103 3.68 -4.89 7.13
C TYR A 103 4.28 -5.36 8.47
N ASP A 104 5.48 -5.96 8.47
CA ASP A 104 6.20 -6.36 9.67
C ASP A 104 7.12 -5.27 10.24
N GLN A 105 7.15 -4.08 9.61
CA GLN A 105 7.93 -2.91 10.01
C GLN A 105 7.01 -1.74 10.42
N PRO A 106 6.51 -1.69 11.67
CA PRO A 106 5.51 -0.70 12.10
C PRO A 106 5.90 0.76 11.82
N GLN A 107 7.17 1.11 12.05
CA GLN A 107 7.68 2.46 11.83
C GLN A 107 7.63 2.89 10.35
N LEU A 108 7.76 1.94 9.42
CA LEU A 108 7.67 2.22 7.99
C LEU A 108 6.22 2.30 7.54
N CYS A 109 5.34 1.50 8.15
CA CYS A 109 3.91 1.53 7.89
C CYS A 109 3.33 2.93 8.14
N ASP A 110 3.62 3.52 9.31
CA ASP A 110 3.14 4.86 9.68
C ASP A 110 3.61 5.95 8.70
N LEU A 111 4.88 5.89 8.29
CA LEU A 111 5.49 6.89 7.41
C LEU A 111 5.00 6.81 5.96
N ARG A 112 4.43 5.68 5.55
CA ARG A 112 4.10 5.39 4.15
C ARG A 112 2.67 4.98 3.90
N THR A 113 1.82 5.10 4.91
CA THR A 113 0.41 4.77 4.75
C THR A 113 -0.24 5.56 3.63
N GLN A 114 -0.04 6.88 3.57
CA GLN A 114 -0.63 7.71 2.52
C GLN A 114 -0.18 7.28 1.12
N ARG A 115 1.10 6.90 0.97
CA ARG A 115 1.63 6.43 -0.32
C ARG A 115 0.92 5.15 -0.77
N LEU A 116 0.68 4.21 0.15
CA LEU A 116 0.00 2.98 -0.18
C LEU A 116 -1.48 3.21 -0.50
N ILE A 117 -2.16 4.13 0.20
CA ILE A 117 -3.53 4.56 -0.11
C ILE A 117 -3.60 5.09 -1.55
N ASP A 118 -2.72 6.05 -1.89
CA ASP A 118 -2.70 6.67 -3.21
C ASP A 118 -2.45 5.64 -4.33
N LEU A 119 -1.49 4.72 -4.11
CA LEU A 119 -1.18 3.63 -5.04
C LEU A 119 -2.36 2.66 -5.19
N LYS A 120 -2.97 2.23 -4.08
CA LYS A 120 -4.13 1.33 -4.09
C LYS A 120 -5.28 1.95 -4.87
N ALA A 121 -5.61 3.21 -4.58
CA ALA A 121 -6.69 3.93 -5.26
C ALA A 121 -6.44 4.07 -6.76
N GLY A 122 -5.20 4.40 -7.16
CA GLY A 122 -4.83 4.54 -8.57
C GLY A 122 -4.82 3.22 -9.36
N LEU A 123 -4.58 2.09 -8.69
CA LEU A 123 -4.43 0.77 -9.31
C LEU A 123 -5.62 -0.16 -9.09
N LEU A 124 -6.62 0.24 -8.30
CA LEU A 124 -7.68 -0.64 -7.79
C LEU A 124 -8.29 -1.58 -8.84
N PRO A 125 -8.62 -1.15 -10.07
CA PRO A 125 -9.20 -2.05 -11.08
C PRO A 125 -8.28 -3.20 -11.50
N ALA A 126 -6.96 -3.03 -11.36
CA ALA A 126 -5.95 -3.98 -11.81
C ALA A 126 -5.36 -4.85 -10.66
N LEU A 127 -5.67 -4.52 -9.40
CA LEU A 127 -5.17 -5.27 -8.25
C LEU A 127 -5.89 -6.61 -8.07
N THR A 128 -5.12 -7.64 -7.76
CA THR A 128 -5.63 -8.98 -7.42
C THR A 128 -6.04 -9.04 -5.96
N ALA A 129 -6.80 -10.08 -5.59
CA ALA A 129 -7.18 -10.29 -4.21
C ALA A 129 -5.98 -10.50 -3.26
N PRO A 130 -4.94 -11.30 -3.60
CA PRO A 130 -3.74 -11.39 -2.77
C PRO A 130 -3.06 -10.05 -2.50
N GLU A 131 -2.97 -9.17 -3.51
CA GLU A 131 -2.36 -7.84 -3.37
C GLU A 131 -3.19 -6.93 -2.45
N LEU A 132 -4.51 -7.02 -2.54
CA LEU A 132 -5.42 -6.29 -1.64
C LEU A 132 -5.34 -6.84 -0.21
N MET A 133 -5.15 -8.15 -0.04
CA MET A 133 -4.90 -8.77 1.27
C MET A 133 -3.55 -8.37 1.86
N ASP A 134 -2.52 -8.15 1.03
CA ASP A 134 -1.25 -7.55 1.48
C ASP A 134 -1.44 -6.09 1.90
N CYS A 135 -2.21 -5.30 1.15
CA CYS A 135 -2.55 -3.93 1.53
C CYS A 135 -3.30 -3.88 2.87
N ALA A 136 -4.30 -4.75 3.07
CA ALA A 136 -5.05 -4.82 4.31
C ALA A 136 -4.13 -5.12 5.52
N ARG A 137 -3.18 -6.05 5.37
CA ARG A 137 -2.19 -6.35 6.42
C ARG A 137 -1.33 -5.14 6.74
N PHE A 138 -0.87 -4.41 5.73
CA PHE A 138 -0.10 -3.19 5.93
C PHE A 138 -0.92 -2.13 6.68
N PHE A 139 -2.18 -1.89 6.28
CA PHE A 139 -3.04 -0.90 6.92
C PHE A 139 -3.40 -1.28 8.35
N ALA A 140 -3.59 -2.57 8.65
CA ALA A 140 -3.78 -3.06 10.00
C ALA A 140 -2.59 -2.70 10.91
N GLN A 141 -1.36 -2.84 10.39
CA GLN A 141 -0.15 -2.47 11.13
C GLN A 141 0.02 -0.96 11.30
N ALA A 142 -0.40 -0.18 10.29
CA ALA A 142 -0.42 1.28 10.32
C ALA A 142 -1.57 1.89 11.15
N GLU A 143 -2.36 1.04 11.81
CA GLU A 143 -3.58 1.43 12.55
C GLU A 143 -4.62 2.18 11.70
N ARG A 144 -4.60 2.02 10.37
CA ARG A 144 -5.57 2.58 9.42
C ARG A 144 -6.67 1.59 9.13
N TYR A 145 -7.54 1.39 10.11
CA TYR A 145 -8.56 0.34 10.08
C TYR A 145 -9.68 0.58 9.06
N ASP A 146 -9.93 1.83 8.70
CA ASP A 146 -10.81 2.22 7.60
C ASP A 146 -10.30 1.65 6.26
N GLU A 147 -9.04 1.91 5.94
CA GLU A 147 -8.41 1.44 4.69
C GLU A 147 -8.18 -0.08 4.70
N MET A 148 -7.94 -0.65 5.88
CA MET A 148 -7.86 -2.09 6.09
C MET A 148 -9.19 -2.76 5.73
N GLU A 149 -10.30 -2.30 6.30
CA GLU A 149 -11.63 -2.87 6.04
C GLU A 149 -11.98 -2.78 4.56
N ASP A 150 -11.82 -1.61 3.94
CA ASP A 150 -12.05 -1.42 2.51
C ASP A 150 -11.24 -2.40 1.65
N ALA A 151 -9.95 -2.58 1.97
CA ALA A 151 -9.09 -3.49 1.23
C ALA A 151 -9.52 -4.96 1.39
N LEU A 152 -10.00 -5.37 2.57
CA LEU A 152 -10.50 -6.73 2.81
C LEU A 152 -11.75 -7.04 1.98
N TYR A 153 -12.75 -6.16 2.00
CA TYR A 153 -13.97 -6.36 1.21
C TYR A 153 -13.66 -6.33 -0.30
N GLN A 154 -12.81 -5.40 -0.75
CA GLN A 154 -12.34 -5.35 -2.13
C GLN A 154 -11.63 -6.65 -2.55
N ALA A 155 -10.85 -7.27 -1.67
CA ALA A 155 -10.21 -8.55 -1.95
C ALA A 155 -11.26 -9.67 -2.11
N LEU A 156 -12.18 -9.79 -1.15
CA LEU A 156 -13.19 -10.85 -1.13
C LEU A 156 -14.18 -10.76 -2.30
N GLU A 157 -14.47 -9.57 -2.79
CA GLU A 157 -15.30 -9.36 -4.00
C GLU A 157 -14.66 -9.96 -5.27
N ARG A 158 -13.33 -10.08 -5.31
CA ARG A 158 -12.58 -10.62 -6.45
C ARG A 158 -12.40 -12.13 -6.40
N GLU A 159 -12.63 -12.75 -5.26
CA GLU A 159 -12.42 -14.19 -5.05
C GLU A 159 -13.72 -14.99 -5.12
N THR A 160 -13.58 -16.27 -5.48
CA THR A 160 -14.68 -17.24 -5.53
C THR A 160 -14.22 -18.58 -4.97
N GLY A 161 -15.17 -19.41 -4.54
CA GLY A 161 -14.88 -20.78 -4.09
C GLY A 161 -14.04 -20.86 -2.81
N ALA A 162 -13.16 -21.86 -2.75
CA ALA A 162 -12.40 -22.20 -1.53
C ALA A 162 -11.37 -21.14 -1.10
N GLU A 163 -10.81 -20.39 -2.05
CA GLU A 163 -9.86 -19.30 -1.77
C GLU A 163 -10.56 -18.17 -1.00
N ARG A 164 -11.75 -17.77 -1.47
CA ARG A 164 -12.59 -16.78 -0.80
C ARG A 164 -12.92 -17.16 0.63
N GLU A 165 -13.22 -18.44 0.90
CA GLU A 165 -13.58 -18.88 2.26
C GLU A 165 -12.37 -18.83 3.21
N ARG A 166 -11.19 -19.23 2.72
CA ARG A 166 -9.95 -19.12 3.49
C ARG A 166 -9.62 -17.66 3.81
N ASP A 167 -9.75 -16.77 2.84
CA ASP A 167 -9.38 -15.37 3.01
C ASP A 167 -10.45 -14.59 3.77
N ARG A 168 -11.72 -15.00 3.72
CA ARG A 168 -12.80 -14.54 4.60
C ARG A 168 -12.50 -14.82 6.07
N ALA A 169 -12.07 -16.05 6.40
CA ALA A 169 -11.67 -16.38 7.77
C ALA A 169 -10.49 -15.53 8.26
N ARG A 170 -9.51 -15.25 7.38
CA ARG A 170 -8.40 -14.32 7.68
C ARG A 170 -8.87 -12.88 7.85
N ALA A 171 -9.74 -12.39 6.99
CA ALA A 171 -10.31 -11.05 7.06
C ALA A 171 -11.08 -10.84 8.38
N ALA A 172 -11.92 -11.79 8.77
CA ALA A 172 -12.62 -11.77 10.06
C ALA A 172 -11.65 -11.74 11.25
N ALA A 173 -10.55 -12.50 11.19
CA ALA A 173 -9.53 -12.49 12.24
C ALA A 173 -8.83 -11.12 12.36
N LEU A 174 -8.50 -10.47 11.23
CA LEU A 174 -7.92 -9.13 11.20
C LEU A 174 -8.87 -8.07 11.78
N LEU A 175 -10.15 -8.08 11.37
CA LEU A 175 -11.17 -7.17 11.90
C LEU A 175 -11.34 -7.32 13.41
N ARG A 176 -11.32 -8.56 13.92
CA ARG A 176 -11.36 -8.80 15.38
C ARG A 176 -10.13 -8.31 16.12
N ALA A 177 -8.95 -8.40 15.52
CA ALA A 177 -7.73 -7.87 16.09
C ALA A 177 -7.81 -6.34 16.16
N ALA A 178 -8.21 -5.69 15.06
CA ALA A 178 -8.43 -4.25 14.97
C ALA A 178 -9.47 -3.75 15.98
N ALA A 179 -10.55 -4.51 16.22
CA ALA A 179 -11.57 -4.15 17.21
C ALA A 179 -11.09 -4.14 18.68
N ARG A 180 -9.83 -4.50 18.96
CA ARG A 180 -9.18 -4.39 20.27
C ARG A 180 -8.33 -3.13 20.40
N ALA A 181 -8.17 -2.35 19.33
CA ALA A 181 -7.47 -1.07 19.36
C ALA A 181 -8.15 -0.08 20.31
N SER A 182 -7.38 0.92 20.74
CA SER A 182 -7.91 1.96 21.63
C SER A 182 -9.01 2.77 20.96
N GLU A 183 -9.97 3.28 21.74
CA GLU A 183 -11.01 4.17 21.22
C GLU A 183 -10.43 5.41 20.52
N HIS A 184 -9.28 5.91 21.01
CA HIS A 184 -8.58 7.03 20.38
C HIS A 184 -8.08 6.69 18.98
N THR A 185 -7.41 5.55 18.82
CA THR A 185 -6.93 5.05 17.51
C THR A 185 -8.08 4.86 16.54
N LEU A 186 -9.16 4.22 17.00
CA LEU A 186 -10.34 3.96 16.18
C LEU A 186 -11.01 5.27 15.73
N ALA A 187 -11.13 6.25 16.62
CA ALA A 187 -11.69 7.56 16.29
C ALA A 187 -10.88 8.33 15.24
N LEU A 188 -9.55 8.17 15.18
CA LEU A 188 -8.71 8.79 14.14
C LEU A 188 -9.06 8.29 12.73
N CYS A 189 -9.53 7.04 12.62
CA CYS A 189 -9.96 6.43 11.37
C CYS A 189 -11.49 6.45 11.20
N ARG A 190 -12.21 7.19 12.07
CA ARG A 190 -13.70 7.24 12.09
C ARG A 190 -14.36 5.86 12.23
N MET A 191 -13.67 4.94 12.90
CA MET A 191 -14.16 3.60 13.18
C MET A 191 -14.54 3.45 14.64
N THR A 192 -15.36 2.44 14.93
CA THR A 192 -15.66 1.97 16.28
C THR A 192 -15.33 0.49 16.43
N SER A 193 -15.04 0.05 17.66
CA SER A 193 -14.84 -1.38 17.92
C SER A 193 -16.10 -2.20 17.65
N ARG A 194 -17.27 -1.56 17.64
CA ARG A 194 -18.55 -2.19 17.37
C ARG A 194 -18.68 -2.51 15.88
N GLU A 195 -18.46 -1.52 15.01
CA GLU A 195 -18.49 -1.70 13.55
C GLU A 195 -17.54 -2.82 13.12
N LEU A 196 -16.28 -2.79 13.55
CA LEU A 196 -15.30 -3.83 13.20
C LEU A 196 -15.71 -5.23 13.68
N ARG A 197 -16.45 -5.35 14.79
CA ARG A 197 -16.99 -6.65 15.27
C ARG A 197 -18.22 -7.07 14.48
N GLU A 198 -19.04 -6.13 14.05
CA GLU A 198 -20.19 -6.38 13.18
C GLU A 198 -19.69 -6.87 11.81
N SER A 199 -18.76 -6.17 11.17
CA SER A 199 -18.12 -6.59 9.91
C SER A 199 -17.47 -7.97 10.05
N ALA A 200 -16.74 -8.25 11.15
CA ALA A 200 -16.17 -9.57 11.38
C ALA A 200 -17.22 -10.68 11.48
N ARG A 201 -18.38 -10.39 12.07
CA ARG A 201 -19.49 -11.35 12.19
C ARG A 201 -20.20 -11.56 10.86
N GLU A 202 -20.36 -10.52 10.05
CA GLU A 202 -20.93 -10.64 8.70
C GLU A 202 -20.10 -11.61 7.86
N LEU A 203 -18.78 -11.44 7.86
CA LEU A 203 -17.89 -12.35 7.15
C LEU A 203 -18.00 -13.80 7.65
N GLU A 204 -18.28 -14.03 8.93
CA GLU A 204 -18.46 -15.39 9.46
C GLU A 204 -19.86 -15.97 9.22
N GLY A 205 -20.88 -15.12 9.23
CA GLY A 205 -22.27 -15.50 8.98
C GLY A 205 -22.47 -15.95 7.53
N GLU A 206 -21.85 -15.24 6.58
CA GLU A 206 -21.87 -15.63 5.16
C GLU A 206 -21.20 -17.00 4.88
N ALA A 207 -20.31 -17.47 5.76
CA ALA A 207 -19.76 -18.82 5.66
C ALA A 207 -20.80 -19.88 6.05
N ALA A 208 -21.61 -19.60 7.08
CA ALA A 208 -22.65 -20.52 7.55
C ALA A 208 -23.77 -20.68 6.52
N ASP A 209 -24.23 -19.59 5.91
CA ASP A 209 -25.31 -19.64 4.91
C ASP A 209 -24.89 -20.37 3.63
N ASN A 210 -23.66 -20.18 3.15
CA ASN A 210 -23.13 -20.90 1.98
C ASN A 210 -22.92 -22.41 2.23
N THR A 211 -22.79 -22.84 3.49
CA THR A 211 -22.62 -24.27 3.83
C THR A 211 -23.95 -25.02 3.77
N HIS A 212 -25.08 -24.33 3.96
CA HIS A 212 -26.42 -24.91 3.94
C HIS A 212 -27.05 -25.02 2.54
N GLU A 213 -26.49 -24.36 1.53
CA GLU A 213 -26.97 -24.44 0.13
C GLU A 213 -26.25 -25.53 -0.70
N GLN A 214 -25.31 -26.27 -0.11
CA GLN A 214 -24.53 -27.33 -0.79
C GLN A 214 -24.86 -28.76 -0.33
N GLU A 215 -25.89 -28.94 0.52
CA GLU A 215 -26.46 -30.25 0.91
C GLU A 215 -27.74 -30.58 0.14
#